data_AF-A0A2R2JFJ7-F1
#
_entry.id   AF-A0A2R2JFJ7-F1
#
_cell.length_a   1.000
_cell.length_b   1.000
_cell.length_c   1.000
_cell.angle_alpha   90.00
_cell.angle_beta   90.00
_cell.angle_gamma   90.00
#
_symmetry.space_group_name_H-M   'P 1'
#
loop_
_entity.id
_entity.type
_entity.pdbx_description
1 polymer ?
#
loop_
_entity_poly.entity_id
_entity_poly.type
_entity_poly.pdbx_seq_one_letter_code
_entity_poly.pdbx_strand_id
1 'polypeptide(L)' 'KPGDVDGNGSINSIDFALMRNYLLGNLKDFPAEDDIKAGDLNGDKSININDFAIMRMYLLGMITKF' A
#
# COMPACT_ATOMS: atom_id res chain seq x y z
N LYS A 1 8.42 -3.97 1.45
CA LYS A 1 8.63 -3.89 -0.03
C LYS A 1 7.53 -2.97 -0.54
N PRO A 2 7.78 -2.01 -1.45
CA PRO A 2 6.71 -1.10 -1.86
C PRO A 2 5.50 -1.90 -2.36
N GLY A 3 4.31 -1.57 -1.86
CA GLY A 3 3.04 -2.22 -2.17
C GLY A 3 2.71 -3.48 -1.35
N ASP A 4 3.64 -3.99 -0.54
CA ASP A 4 3.51 -5.18 0.30
C ASP A 4 3.40 -4.72 1.76
N VAL A 5 2.17 -4.33 2.15
CA VAL A 5 1.88 -3.69 3.44
C VAL A 5 1.62 -4.71 4.54
N ASP A 6 1.35 -5.98 4.22
CA ASP A 6 1.34 -7.03 5.23
C ASP A 6 2.70 -7.73 5.41
N GLY A 7 3.68 -7.43 4.56
CA GLY A 7 5.03 -7.96 4.64
C GLY A 7 5.15 -9.44 4.24
N ASN A 8 4.14 -10.01 3.57
CA ASN A 8 4.13 -11.42 3.20
C ASN A 8 4.96 -11.73 1.93
N GLY A 9 5.49 -10.70 1.26
CA GLY A 9 6.32 -10.83 0.06
C GLY A 9 5.56 -10.76 -1.27
N SER A 10 4.23 -10.79 -1.24
CA SER A 10 3.32 -10.63 -2.39
C SER A 10 2.70 -9.23 -2.41
N ILE A 11 2.28 -8.76 -3.58
CA ILE A 11 1.49 -7.53 -3.72
C ILE A 11 0.16 -7.94 -4.35
N ASN A 12 -0.91 -7.90 -3.57
CA ASN A 12 -2.21 -8.42 -3.99
C ASN A 12 -3.40 -7.65 -3.36
N SER A 13 -4.60 -8.22 -3.46
CA SER A 13 -5.84 -7.60 -2.96
C SER A 13 -5.90 -7.46 -1.44
N ILE A 14 -5.10 -8.20 -0.68
CA ILE A 14 -5.01 -8.12 0.78
C ILE A 14 -4.34 -6.79 1.16
N ASP A 15 -3.24 -6.44 0.51
CA ASP A 15 -2.57 -5.14 0.68
C ASP A 15 -3.52 -3.98 0.43
N PHE A 16 -4.33 -4.09 -0.63
CA PHE A 16 -5.33 -3.08 -0.97
C PHE A 16 -6.43 -2.95 0.08
N ALA A 17 -6.87 -4.07 0.66
CA ALA A 17 -7.85 -4.05 1.75
C ALA A 17 -7.27 -3.42 3.03
N LEU A 18 -6.01 -3.71 3.35
CA LEU A 18 -5.31 -3.11 4.49
C LEU A 18 -5.10 -1.62 4.30
N MET A 19 -4.69 -1.17 3.12
CA MET A 19 -4.52 0.26 2.84
C MET A 19 -5.84 1.01 2.96
N ARG A 20 -6.96 0.42 2.52
CA ARG A 20 -8.29 0.98 2.78
C ARG A 20 -8.59 1.10 4.28
N ASN A 21 -8.31 0.05 5.05
CA ASN A 21 -8.57 0.05 6.49
C ASN A 21 -7.72 1.09 7.23
N TYR A 22 -6.47 1.28 6.81
CA TYR A 22 -5.58 2.34 7.29
C TYR A 22 -6.16 3.74 7.01
N LEU A 23 -6.57 4.01 5.77
CA LEU A 23 -7.16 5.31 5.40
C LEU A 23 -8.50 5.60 6.08
N LEU A 24 -9.24 4.57 6.48
CA LEU A 24 -10.48 4.70 7.25
C LEU A 24 -10.24 4.84 8.77
N GLY A 25 -8.98 4.71 9.23
CA GLY A 25 -8.63 4.76 10.65
C GLY A 25 -8.97 3.49 11.44
N ASN A 26 -9.35 2.41 10.75
CA ASN A 26 -9.58 1.10 11.37
C ASN A 26 -8.28 0.38 11.71
N LEU A 27 -7.21 0.74 11.02
CA LEU A 27 -5.86 0.24 11.22
C LEU A 27 -4.96 1.44 11.58
N LYS A 28 -4.18 1.32 12.64
CA LYS A 28 -3.24 2.38 13.06
C LYS A 28 -1.86 2.28 12.42
N ASP A 29 -1.49 1.06 12.02
CA ASP A 29 -0.14 0.68 11.61
C ASP A 29 -0.25 -0.59 10.75
N PHE A 30 0.64 -0.77 9.78
CA PHE A 30 0.63 -1.96 8.95
C PHE A 30 1.34 -3.15 9.61
N PRO A 31 1.08 -4.41 9.17
CA PRO A 31 1.86 -5.55 9.63
C PRO A 31 3.31 -5.57 9.13
N ALA A 32 3.62 -4.88 8.03
CA ALA A 32 4.99 -4.72 7.55
C ALA A 32 5.86 -3.97 8.56
N GLU A 33 7.17 -4.31 8.65
CA GLU A 33 8.09 -3.68 9.61
C GLU A 33 8.34 -2.18 9.36
N ASP A 34 8.16 -1.72 8.13
CA ASP A 34 8.42 -0.34 7.71
C ASP A 34 7.25 0.15 6.85
N ASP A 35 6.30 0.81 7.54
CA ASP A 35 5.07 1.36 6.97
C ASP A 35 5.33 2.29 5.79
N ILE A 36 6.30 3.21 5.92
CA ILE A 36 6.62 4.14 4.84
C ILE A 36 7.15 3.37 3.64
N LYS A 37 8.10 2.45 3.84
CA LYS A 37 8.65 1.66 2.73
C LYS A 37 7.62 0.75 2.05
N ALA A 38 6.56 0.36 2.75
CA ALA A 38 5.52 -0.50 2.22
C ALA A 38 4.35 0.27 1.59
N GLY A 39 3.91 1.36 2.22
CA GLY A 39 2.69 2.08 1.89
C GLY A 39 2.88 3.39 1.12
N ASP A 40 4.07 4.00 1.13
CA ASP A 40 4.39 5.16 0.27
C ASP A 40 4.78 4.66 -1.13
N LEU A 41 3.89 4.84 -2.09
CA LEU A 41 4.04 4.35 -3.47
C LEU A 41 4.39 5.46 -4.45
N ASN A 42 4.46 6.72 -4.02
CA ASN A 42 4.84 7.85 -4.86
C ASN A 42 6.16 8.53 -4.41
N GLY A 43 6.70 8.14 -3.26
CA GLY A 43 7.94 8.65 -2.67
C GLY A 43 7.78 9.98 -1.91
N ASP A 44 6.56 10.39 -1.56
CA ASP A 44 6.28 11.67 -0.89
C ASP A 44 6.42 11.62 0.65
N LYS A 45 6.77 10.46 1.20
CA LYS A 45 6.93 10.15 2.64
C LYS A 45 5.63 10.23 3.44
N SER A 46 4.50 10.14 2.77
CA SER A 46 3.18 10.04 3.39
C SER A 46 2.43 8.84 2.83
N ILE A 47 1.55 8.26 3.65
CA ILE A 47 0.66 7.19 3.21
C ILE A 47 -0.75 7.78 3.17
N ASN A 48 -1.28 7.98 1.97
CA ASN A 48 -2.55 8.65 1.76
C ASN A 48 -3.33 8.08 0.56
N ILE A 49 -4.34 8.82 0.11
CA ILE A 49 -5.22 8.39 -0.98
C ILE A 49 -4.51 8.22 -2.32
N ASN A 50 -3.38 8.91 -2.54
CA ASN A 50 -2.60 8.80 -3.76
C ASN A 50 -1.97 7.41 -3.87
N ASP A 51 -1.40 6.90 -2.78
CA ASP A 51 -0.83 5.55 -2.72
C ASP A 51 -1.89 4.49 -2.96
N PHE A 52 -3.08 4.68 -2.39
CA PHE A 52 -4.22 3.80 -2.62
C PHE A 52 -4.65 3.77 -4.09
N ALA A 53 -4.63 4.92 -4.77
CA ALA A 53 -4.90 5.00 -6.20
C ALA A 53 -3.82 4.29 -7.04
N ILE A 54 -2.54 4.47 -6.68
CA ILE A 54 -1.40 3.83 -7.33
C ILE A 54 -1.46 2.31 -7.17
N MET A 55 -1.74 1.80 -5.97
CA MET A 55 -1.91 0.37 -5.72
C MET A 55 -3.06 -0.20 -6.57
N ARG A 56 -4.17 0.53 -6.71
CA ARG A 56 -5.27 0.12 -7.59
C ARG A 56 -4.83 0.01 -9.05
N MET A 57 -4.10 1.01 -9.55
CA MET A 57 -3.57 0.99 -10.92
C MET A 57 -2.64 -0.20 -11.15
N TYR A 58 -1.79 -0.52 -10.16
CA TYR A 58 -0.90 -1.68 -10.22
C TYR A 58 -1.67 -3.00 -10.26
N LEU A 59 -2.63 -3.21 -9.36
CA LEU A 59 -3.44 -4.43 -9.32
C LEU A 59 -4.32 -4.63 -10.56
N LEU A 60 -4.68 -3.55 -11.26
CA LEU A 60 -5.39 -3.59 -12.53
C LEU A 60 -4.47 -3.76 -13.75
N GLY A 61 -3.16 -3.84 -13.55
CA GLY A 61 -2.19 -3.95 -14.64
C GLY A 61 -2.03 -2.69 -15.48
N MET A 62 -2.52 -1.54 -15.00
CA MET A 62 -2.36 -0.24 -15.68
C MET A 62 -0.93 0.27 -15.57
N ILE A 63 -0.22 -0.10 -14.50
CA ILE A 63 1.21 0.14 -14.30
C ILE A 63 1.87 -1.16 -13.87
N THR A 64 3.17 -1.31 -14.14
CA THR A 64 3.95 -2.51 -13.84
C THR A 64 4.96 -2.32 -12.69
N LYS A 65 5.08 -1.08 -12.20
CA LYS A 65 5.94 -0.66 -11.10
C LYS A 65 5.37 0.60 -10.43
N PHE A 66 5.80 0.85 -9.20
CA PHE A 66 5.56 2.10 -8.48
C PHE A 66 6.59 3.16 -8.91
#